data_AF-A0A350XSW9-F1
#
_entry.id   AF-A0A350XSW9-F1
#
_cell.length_a   1.000
_cell.length_b   1.000
_cell.length_c   1.000
_cell.angle_alpha   90.00
_cell.angle_beta   90.00
_cell.angle_gamma   90.00
#
_symmetry.space_group_name_H-M   'P 1'
#
loop_
_entity.id
_entity.type
_entity.pdbx_description
1 polymer ?
#
loop_
_entity_poly.entity_id
_entity_poly.type
_entity_poly.pdbx_seq_one_letter_code
_entity_poly.pdbx_strand_id
1 'polypeptide(L)'
;MTATTTISAIRLKTRATPEQRRATFIGIVMVLIAGFVARVFGFGVATGEKATFNLSLPGERVQDLSWEVDARLLALIAAAIIAFLGGFVLRRTHLRWTNLALAIGLGLFALAFLTWAAAGKSFSLVGMLRSTVILSVPVTLGALAGLTSERVAVINIAIEGQLLTAAFVGCIVGSAWGIWAGLFGALVAGALLGAVLAVLAIKFRIDQIIAGVVINMFALGLTSFLARRVLAASPDLNSPGRFSSLKIPVLGDIPVLGPMFFDHNILVYAAFLVVLALHFGLFYTRWGLRSRAVGEHPKAADTVGINVNRTRYRNTIYGGIIAGLGGAFLTLTQVSRFEENLTAGIGFIGLAAMIFGRWMPFGALGAGLVFGFARAIQQKLGILGTPIPSEFLSMAPYIVTIIVVAGVVGRSRPPAADGKPYIPE
;
A
#
# COMPACT_ATOMS: atom_id res chain seq x y z
N MET A 1 74.35 -18.38 16.43
CA MET A 1 73.70 -17.27 15.72
C MET A 1 72.26 -17.65 15.44
N THR A 2 71.36 -17.19 16.30
CA THR A 2 69.91 -17.42 16.27
C THR A 2 69.24 -16.27 15.53
N ALA A 3 68.73 -16.54 14.32
CA ALA A 3 67.86 -15.61 13.61
C ALA A 3 66.40 -15.99 13.87
N THR A 4 65.80 -15.37 14.88
CA THR A 4 64.38 -15.54 15.19
C THR A 4 63.57 -14.58 14.30
N THR A 5 62.96 -15.09 13.25
CA THR A 5 62.07 -14.32 12.37
C THR A 5 60.71 -14.14 13.07
N THR A 6 60.47 -12.95 13.62
CA THR A 6 59.17 -12.53 14.14
C THR A 6 58.20 -12.30 12.98
N ILE A 7 57.33 -13.28 12.71
CA ILE A 7 56.18 -13.09 11.81
C ILE A 7 55.21 -12.13 12.52
N SER A 8 55.18 -10.87 12.07
CA SER A 8 54.15 -9.93 12.51
C SER A 8 52.80 -10.41 11.98
N ALA A 9 51.90 -10.76 12.89
CA ALA A 9 50.53 -11.07 12.54
C ALA A 9 49.89 -9.78 12.00
N ILE A 10 49.80 -9.68 10.67
CA ILE A 10 49.00 -8.66 9.99
C ILE A 10 47.56 -8.87 10.47
N ARG A 11 47.12 -8.03 11.40
CA ARG A 11 45.74 -7.96 11.89
C ARG A 11 44.88 -7.52 10.70
N LEU A 12 44.41 -8.48 9.91
CA LEU A 12 43.43 -8.24 8.86
C LEU A 12 42.23 -7.56 9.52
N LYS A 13 42.07 -6.24 9.29
CA LYS A 13 40.87 -5.50 9.65
C LYS A 13 39.72 -6.17 8.92
N THR A 14 38.99 -7.05 9.60
CA THR A 14 37.79 -7.70 9.07
C THR A 14 36.84 -6.60 8.67
N ARG A 15 36.69 -6.38 7.35
CA ARG A 15 35.75 -5.39 6.82
C ARG A 15 34.36 -5.75 7.33
N ALA A 16 33.69 -4.79 7.96
CA ALA A 16 32.33 -4.98 8.46
C ALA A 16 31.44 -5.57 7.35
N THR A 17 30.69 -6.61 7.69
CA THR A 17 29.79 -7.27 6.73
C THR A 17 28.71 -6.28 6.25
N PRO A 18 28.12 -6.48 5.07
CA PRO A 18 27.04 -5.62 4.58
C PRO A 18 25.88 -5.47 5.60
N GLU A 19 25.59 -6.52 6.36
CA GLU A 19 24.57 -6.52 7.41
C GLU A 19 24.97 -5.64 8.59
N GLN A 20 26.24 -5.69 9.01
CA GLN A 20 26.75 -4.82 10.07
C GLN A 20 26.70 -3.35 9.65
N ARG A 21 27.09 -3.03 8.41
CA ARG A 21 27.01 -1.66 7.88
C ARG A 21 25.57 -1.14 7.86
N ARG A 22 24.61 -1.96 7.44
CA ARG A 22 23.18 -1.62 7.46
C ARG A 22 22.69 -1.37 8.89
N ALA A 23 23.05 -2.22 9.85
CA ALA A 23 22.68 -2.03 11.25
C ALA A 23 23.28 -0.75 11.84
N THR A 24 24.56 -0.47 11.59
CA THR A 24 25.20 0.78 12.02
C THR A 24 24.52 2.01 11.43
N PHE A 25 24.22 1.98 10.12
CA PHE A 25 23.50 3.07 9.46
C PHE A 25 22.11 3.29 10.08
N ILE A 26 21.32 2.23 10.26
CA ILE A 26 19.99 2.30 10.89
C ILE A 26 20.11 2.86 12.31
N GLY A 27 21.07 2.41 13.11
CA GLY A 27 21.27 2.88 14.47
C GLY A 27 21.63 4.38 14.53
N ILE A 28 22.51 4.86 13.65
CA ILE A 28 22.82 6.30 13.53
C ILE A 28 21.56 7.09 13.16
N VAL A 29 20.82 6.64 12.15
CA VAL A 29 19.58 7.29 11.70
C VAL A 29 18.55 7.36 12.84
N MET A 30 18.39 6.30 13.62
CA MET A 30 17.49 6.32 14.78
C MET A 30 17.89 7.35 15.84
N VAL A 31 19.19 7.47 16.14
CA VAL A 31 19.68 8.49 17.10
C VAL A 31 19.44 9.91 16.56
N LEU A 32 19.63 10.13 15.26
CA LEU A 32 19.32 11.41 14.62
C LEU A 32 17.81 11.73 14.67
N ILE A 33 16.96 10.73 14.38
CA ILE A 33 15.51 10.86 14.50
C ILE A 33 15.11 11.19 15.93
N ALA A 34 15.72 10.55 16.94
CA ALA A 34 15.45 10.86 18.34
C ALA A 34 15.77 12.32 18.68
N GLY A 35 16.93 12.82 18.23
CA GLY A 35 17.30 14.23 18.40
C GLY A 35 16.30 15.19 17.74
N PHE A 36 15.84 14.85 16.53
CA PHE A 36 14.80 15.61 15.83
C PHE A 36 13.47 15.62 16.60
N VAL A 37 13.00 14.45 17.04
CA VAL A 37 11.75 14.31 17.84
C VAL A 37 11.83 15.15 19.10
N ALA A 38 12.94 15.06 19.85
CA ALA A 38 13.10 15.86 21.07
C ALA A 38 13.06 17.36 20.77
N ARG A 39 13.74 17.82 19.71
CA ARG A 39 13.86 19.24 19.39
C ARG A 39 12.59 19.86 18.81
N VAL A 40 11.92 19.15 17.90
CA VAL A 40 10.77 19.66 17.14
C VAL A 40 9.46 19.31 17.82
N PHE A 41 9.27 18.06 18.24
CA PHE A 41 8.02 17.60 18.85
C PHE A 41 8.00 17.78 20.36
N GLY A 42 9.14 17.64 21.03
CA GLY A 42 9.26 17.88 22.47
C GLY A 42 9.33 19.37 22.79
N PHE A 43 10.45 20.01 22.49
CA PHE A 43 10.69 21.42 22.83
C PHE A 43 9.95 22.42 21.91
N GLY A 44 9.32 21.97 20.83
CA GLY A 44 8.48 22.82 19.97
C GLY A 44 7.05 23.02 20.48
N VAL A 45 6.67 22.36 21.58
CA VAL A 45 5.33 22.45 22.18
C VAL A 45 5.44 23.15 23.55
N ALA A 46 4.49 24.03 23.85
CA ALA A 46 4.41 24.69 25.15
C ALA A 46 4.19 23.66 26.27
N THR A 47 4.73 23.93 27.46
CA THR A 47 4.53 23.05 28.63
C THR A 47 3.06 22.98 29.01
N GLY A 48 2.52 21.77 29.17
CA GLY A 48 1.15 21.54 29.61
C GLY A 48 0.10 21.48 28.49
N GLU A 49 0.50 21.62 27.22
CA GLU A 49 -0.42 21.34 26.11
C GLU A 49 -0.72 19.84 26.02
N LYS A 50 -2.00 19.53 26.17
CA LYS A 50 -2.51 18.17 26.05
C LYS A 50 -2.99 17.89 24.62
N ALA A 51 -2.73 16.67 24.16
CA ALA A 51 -3.35 16.09 22.98
C ALA A 51 -4.43 15.11 23.43
N THR A 52 -5.66 15.26 22.93
CA THR A 52 -6.79 14.41 23.30
C THR A 52 -7.13 13.45 22.15
N PHE A 53 -6.87 12.15 22.36
CA PHE A 53 -7.18 11.09 21.39
C PHE A 53 -8.53 10.45 21.71
N ASN A 54 -9.53 10.72 20.88
CA ASN A 54 -10.84 10.09 21.00
C ASN A 54 -10.78 8.66 20.44
N LEU A 55 -11.12 7.69 21.29
CA LEU A 55 -11.12 6.25 21.03
C LEU A 55 -12.53 5.70 20.72
N SER A 56 -13.54 6.55 20.69
CA SER A 56 -14.90 6.23 20.22
C SER A 56 -15.29 7.11 19.03
N LEU A 57 -16.18 6.57 18.18
CA LEU A 57 -16.82 7.36 17.13
C LEU A 57 -18.06 8.10 17.67
N PRO A 58 -18.41 9.27 17.12
CA PRO A 58 -19.63 9.97 17.51
C PRO A 58 -20.87 9.07 17.33
N GLY A 59 -21.62 8.83 18.40
CA GLY A 59 -22.83 8.01 18.40
C GLY A 59 -22.68 6.53 18.79
N GLU A 60 -21.48 6.08 19.21
CA GLU A 60 -21.31 4.73 19.78
C GLU A 60 -21.84 4.62 21.21
N ARG A 61 -22.25 3.39 21.61
CA ARG A 61 -22.79 3.08 22.94
C ARG A 61 -21.81 3.36 24.09
N VAL A 62 -20.51 3.32 23.82
CA VAL A 62 -19.46 3.69 24.78
C VAL A 62 -19.02 5.11 24.43
N GLN A 63 -19.63 6.09 25.08
CA GLN A 63 -19.29 7.50 24.94
C GLN A 63 -18.04 7.82 25.77
N ASP A 64 -17.26 8.82 25.32
CA ASP A 64 -16.19 9.47 26.09
C ASP A 64 -14.95 8.65 26.47
N LEU A 65 -14.61 7.60 25.71
CA LEU A 65 -13.29 7.01 25.82
C LEU A 65 -12.26 7.93 25.15
N SER A 66 -11.67 8.84 25.92
CA SER A 66 -10.59 9.72 25.45
C SER A 66 -9.29 9.41 26.18
N TRP A 67 -8.20 9.43 25.43
CA TRP A 67 -6.85 9.31 25.97
C TRP A 67 -6.17 10.67 25.87
N GLU A 68 -6.05 11.35 27.00
CA GLU A 68 -5.33 12.61 27.10
C GLU A 68 -3.86 12.36 27.42
N VAL A 69 -2.98 13.01 26.65
CA VAL A 69 -1.55 12.92 26.89
C VAL A 69 -0.90 14.28 26.80
N ASP A 70 0.01 14.58 27.71
CA ASP A 70 0.90 15.73 27.57
C ASP A 70 1.81 15.51 26.35
N ALA A 71 1.63 16.37 25.34
CA ALA A 71 2.27 16.21 24.04
C ALA A 71 3.80 16.32 24.15
N ARG A 72 4.29 17.21 25.02
CA ARG A 72 5.73 17.42 25.23
C ARG A 72 6.35 16.24 25.96
N LEU A 73 5.72 15.77 27.04
CA LEU A 73 6.24 14.66 27.84
C LEU A 73 6.32 13.37 27.02
N LEU A 74 5.25 13.04 26.27
CA LEU A 74 5.26 11.84 25.44
C LEU A 74 6.31 11.94 24.32
N ALA A 75 6.46 13.09 23.67
CA ALA A 75 7.48 13.28 22.63
C ALA A 75 8.91 13.07 23.18
N LEU A 76 9.21 13.55 24.38
CA LEU A 76 10.52 13.36 25.02
C LEU A 76 10.75 11.90 25.44
N ILE A 77 9.74 11.21 25.96
CA ILE A 77 9.82 9.77 26.28
C ILE A 77 10.05 8.97 25.01
N ALA A 78 9.30 9.25 23.94
CA ALA A 78 9.48 8.60 22.64
C ALA A 78 10.90 8.83 22.10
N ALA A 79 11.41 10.06 22.16
CA ALA A 79 12.78 10.38 21.75
C ALA A 79 13.82 9.57 22.56
N ALA A 80 13.66 9.50 23.89
CA ALA A 80 14.57 8.74 24.75
C ALA A 80 14.60 7.24 24.40
N ILE A 81 13.42 6.64 24.16
CA ILE A 81 13.31 5.23 23.77
C ILE A 81 13.91 4.99 22.38
N ILE A 82 13.65 5.88 21.41
CA ILE A 82 14.23 5.78 20.05
C ILE A 82 15.76 5.88 20.13
N ALA A 83 16.31 6.81 20.93
CA ALA A 83 17.74 6.95 21.13
C ALA A 83 18.36 5.69 21.78
N PHE A 84 17.68 5.13 22.79
CA PHE A 84 18.10 3.88 23.43
C PHE A 84 18.12 2.71 22.44
N LEU A 85 17.07 2.54 21.65
CA LEU A 85 16.99 1.50 20.62
C LEU A 85 18.06 1.70 19.54
N GLY A 86 18.30 2.94 19.10
CA GLY A 86 19.36 3.28 18.16
C GLY A 86 20.76 2.91 18.69
N GLY A 87 21.03 3.25 19.96
CA GLY A 87 22.25 2.86 20.66
C GLY A 87 22.38 1.34 20.85
N PHE A 88 21.27 0.65 21.12
CA PHE A 88 21.23 -0.81 21.23
C PHE A 88 21.55 -1.50 19.91
N VAL A 89 20.98 -1.02 18.79
CA VAL A 89 21.27 -1.50 17.43
C VAL A 89 22.73 -1.26 17.04
N LEU A 90 23.31 -0.13 17.45
CA LEU A 90 24.74 0.15 17.25
C LEU A 90 25.64 -0.85 17.98
N ARG A 91 25.22 -1.32 19.16
CA ARG A 91 25.98 -2.28 19.99
C ARG A 91 25.77 -3.75 19.60
N ARG A 92 24.57 -4.14 19.15
CA ARG A 92 24.25 -5.55 18.81
C ARG A 92 23.92 -5.72 17.32
N THR A 93 24.73 -6.52 16.64
CA THR A 93 24.72 -6.73 15.18
C THR A 93 23.86 -7.92 14.73
N HIS A 94 22.68 -8.12 15.32
CA HIS A 94 21.72 -9.15 14.86
C HIS A 94 20.55 -8.53 14.09
N LEU A 95 20.40 -8.95 12.82
CA LEU A 95 19.45 -8.39 11.84
C LEU A 95 17.97 -8.42 12.28
N ARG A 96 17.54 -9.46 13.02
CA ARG A 96 16.15 -9.57 13.50
C ARG A 96 15.80 -8.45 14.48
N TRP A 97 16.71 -8.16 15.42
CA TRP A 97 16.53 -7.09 16.41
C TRP A 97 16.62 -5.71 15.79
N THR A 98 17.42 -5.54 14.74
CA THR A 98 17.47 -4.30 13.96
C THR A 98 16.13 -3.96 13.31
N ASN A 99 15.49 -4.93 12.65
CA ASN A 99 14.18 -4.70 12.01
C ASN A 99 13.09 -4.41 13.05
N LEU A 100 13.11 -5.11 14.19
CA LEU A 100 12.18 -4.88 15.30
C LEU A 100 12.37 -3.48 15.90
N ALA A 101 13.61 -3.09 16.20
CA ALA A 101 13.94 -1.79 16.74
C ALA A 101 13.56 -0.65 15.79
N LEU A 102 13.77 -0.84 14.47
CA LEU A 102 13.32 0.11 13.46
C LEU A 102 11.79 0.23 13.42
N ALA A 103 11.07 -0.88 13.48
CA ALA A 103 9.60 -0.87 13.50
C ALA A 103 9.04 -0.16 14.75
N ILE A 104 9.61 -0.46 15.93
CA ILE A 104 9.23 0.22 17.18
C ILE A 104 9.58 1.71 17.10
N GLY A 105 10.78 2.05 16.61
CA GLY A 105 11.22 3.44 16.47
C GLY A 105 10.33 4.26 15.52
N LEU A 106 9.93 3.68 14.40
CA LEU A 106 8.97 4.30 13.46
C LEU A 106 7.58 4.47 14.10
N GLY A 107 7.11 3.48 14.86
CA GLY A 107 5.86 3.57 15.60
C GLY A 107 5.87 4.69 16.64
N LEU A 108 6.95 4.80 17.42
CA LEU A 108 7.13 5.87 18.40
C LEU A 108 7.29 7.24 17.75
N PHE A 109 7.99 7.32 16.61
CA PHE A 109 8.07 8.54 15.82
C PHE A 109 6.68 9.00 15.35
N ALA A 110 5.90 8.08 14.78
CA ALA A 110 4.54 8.37 14.33
C ALA A 110 3.64 8.80 15.49
N LEU A 111 3.74 8.15 16.65
CA LEU A 111 2.99 8.52 17.84
C LEU A 111 3.38 9.93 18.32
N ALA A 112 4.68 10.22 18.47
CA ALA A 112 5.16 11.54 18.89
C ALA A 112 4.78 12.65 17.90
N PHE A 113 4.79 12.34 16.61
CA PHE A 113 4.34 13.25 15.57
C PHE A 113 2.83 13.53 15.68
N LEU A 114 2.01 12.50 15.91
CA LEU A 114 0.57 12.65 16.08
C LEU A 114 0.22 13.43 17.36
N THR A 115 0.92 13.20 18.47
CA THR A 115 0.72 13.98 19.70
C THR A 115 1.10 15.43 19.52
N TRP A 116 2.20 15.70 18.82
CA TRP A 116 2.60 17.06 18.48
C TRP A 116 1.57 17.75 17.59
N ALA A 117 1.08 17.06 16.55
CA ALA A 117 0.11 17.61 15.62
C ALA A 117 -1.26 17.88 16.26
N ALA A 118 -1.62 17.08 17.26
CA ALA A 118 -2.85 17.21 18.04
C ALA A 118 -2.67 18.04 19.32
N ALA A 119 -1.52 18.69 19.54
CA ALA A 119 -1.30 19.51 20.72
C ALA A 119 -2.33 20.65 20.80
N GLY A 120 -3.01 20.75 21.95
CA GLY A 120 -4.09 21.70 22.19
C GLY A 120 -5.39 21.40 21.42
N LYS A 121 -5.51 20.24 20.77
CA LYS A 121 -6.63 19.86 19.91
C LYS A 121 -7.14 18.46 20.23
N SER A 122 -8.37 18.17 19.79
CA SER A 122 -8.95 16.83 19.87
C SER A 122 -8.82 16.10 18.53
N PHE A 123 -8.52 14.80 18.59
CA PHE A 123 -8.20 13.97 17.43
C PHE A 123 -8.88 12.61 17.52
N SER A 124 -9.66 12.22 16.50
CA SER A 124 -10.26 10.87 16.46
C SER A 124 -9.24 9.86 15.93
N LEU A 125 -8.62 9.11 16.86
CA LEU A 125 -7.67 8.05 16.54
C LEU A 125 -8.36 6.92 15.79
N VAL A 126 -9.54 6.52 16.26
CA VAL A 126 -10.33 5.46 15.62
C VAL A 126 -10.78 5.87 14.22
N GLY A 127 -11.19 7.13 14.04
CA GLY A 127 -11.51 7.65 12.72
C GLY A 127 -10.31 7.60 11.77
N MET A 128 -9.10 7.93 12.24
CA MET A 128 -7.88 7.81 11.42
C MET A 128 -7.55 6.35 11.08
N LEU A 129 -7.63 5.43 12.04
CA LEU A 129 -7.37 4.01 11.81
C LEU A 129 -8.39 3.40 10.83
N ARG A 130 -9.67 3.79 10.94
CA ARG A 130 -10.71 3.41 9.98
C ARG A 130 -10.40 3.96 8.58
N SER A 131 -10.05 5.25 8.48
CA SER A 131 -9.62 5.85 7.20
C SER A 131 -8.39 5.18 6.61
N THR A 132 -7.44 4.74 7.45
CA THR A 132 -6.25 4.00 7.02
C THR A 132 -6.63 2.73 6.28
N VAL A 133 -7.56 1.94 6.83
CA VAL A 133 -8.05 0.73 6.18
C VAL A 133 -8.74 1.06 4.87
N ILE A 134 -9.68 2.02 4.86
CA ILE A 134 -10.42 2.42 3.65
C ILE A 134 -9.47 2.88 2.55
N LEU A 135 -8.50 3.75 2.85
CA LEU A 135 -7.55 4.30 1.88
C LEU A 135 -6.52 3.27 1.39
N SER A 136 -6.29 2.20 2.16
CA SER A 136 -5.40 1.10 1.77
C SER A 136 -5.99 0.18 0.72
N VAL A 137 -7.32 0.07 0.64
CA VAL A 137 -8.02 -0.90 -0.23
C VAL A 137 -7.64 -0.75 -1.71
N PRO A 138 -7.78 0.42 -2.36
CA PRO A 138 -7.51 0.52 -3.79
C PRO A 138 -6.02 0.34 -4.10
N VAL A 139 -5.11 0.74 -3.18
CA VAL A 139 -3.67 0.48 -3.31
C VAL A 139 -3.37 -1.02 -3.21
N THR A 140 -3.99 -1.71 -2.24
CA THR A 140 -3.82 -3.15 -2.05
C THR A 140 -4.36 -3.93 -3.24
N LEU A 141 -5.54 -3.57 -3.74
CA LEU A 141 -6.11 -4.20 -4.93
C LEU A 141 -5.27 -3.94 -6.18
N GLY A 142 -4.74 -2.73 -6.36
CA GLY A 142 -3.76 -2.45 -7.42
C GLY A 142 -2.50 -3.31 -7.29
N ALA A 143 -1.95 -3.46 -6.08
CA ALA A 143 -0.80 -4.31 -5.82
C ALA A 143 -1.08 -5.79 -6.12
N LEU A 144 -2.24 -6.31 -5.72
CA LEU A 144 -2.66 -7.68 -5.99
C LEU A 144 -2.96 -7.93 -7.47
N ALA A 145 -3.48 -6.93 -8.18
CA ALA A 145 -3.69 -6.96 -9.62
C ALA A 145 -2.36 -7.18 -10.35
N GLY A 146 -1.35 -6.38 -10.02
CA GLY A 146 -0.01 -6.56 -10.56
C GLY A 146 0.64 -7.87 -10.11
N LEU A 147 0.47 -8.26 -8.83
CA LEU A 147 1.00 -9.52 -8.30
C LEU A 147 0.50 -10.71 -9.12
N THR A 148 -0.79 -10.73 -9.46
CA THR A 148 -1.38 -11.83 -10.23
C THR A 148 -0.78 -11.89 -11.65
N SER A 149 -0.59 -10.74 -12.31
CA SER A 149 0.00 -10.67 -13.64
C SER A 149 1.51 -10.97 -13.67
N GLU A 150 2.28 -10.42 -12.74
CA GLU A 150 3.74 -10.60 -12.72
C GLU A 150 4.13 -12.00 -12.26
N ARG A 151 3.30 -12.69 -11.48
CA ARG A 151 3.54 -14.10 -11.14
C ARG A 151 3.64 -15.01 -12.35
N VAL A 152 3.13 -14.58 -13.51
CA VAL A 152 3.28 -15.27 -14.81
C VAL A 152 4.18 -14.52 -15.80
N ALA A 153 5.01 -13.60 -15.30
CA ALA A 153 5.93 -12.77 -16.08
C ALA A 153 5.27 -11.80 -17.07
N VAL A 154 4.12 -11.22 -16.68
CA VAL A 154 3.48 -10.13 -17.40
C VAL A 154 3.39 -8.91 -16.47
N ILE A 155 4.29 -7.95 -16.66
CA ILE A 155 4.33 -6.65 -16.00
C ILE A 155 3.06 -5.89 -16.36
N ASN A 156 2.28 -5.50 -15.34
CA ASN A 156 1.02 -4.81 -15.51
C ASN A 156 1.15 -3.33 -15.16
N ILE A 157 1.82 -2.54 -16.01
CA ILE A 157 1.87 -1.07 -15.84
C ILE A 157 0.48 -0.44 -16.08
N ALA A 158 -0.43 -1.15 -16.76
CA ALA A 158 -1.78 -0.69 -17.08
C ALA A 158 -2.75 -0.61 -15.88
N ILE A 159 -2.31 -0.93 -14.66
CA ILE A 159 -3.17 -0.94 -13.45
C ILE A 159 -3.83 0.41 -13.22
N GLU A 160 -3.13 1.52 -13.46
CA GLU A 160 -3.68 2.87 -13.33
C GLU A 160 -4.90 3.07 -14.24
N GLY A 161 -4.76 2.73 -15.53
CA GLY A 161 -5.85 2.78 -16.50
C GLY A 161 -6.97 1.78 -16.19
N GLN A 162 -6.64 0.58 -15.73
CA GLN A 162 -7.62 -0.43 -15.29
C GLN A 162 -8.48 0.10 -14.13
N LEU A 163 -7.85 0.68 -13.11
CA LEU A 163 -8.56 1.30 -11.99
C LEU A 163 -9.44 2.45 -12.47
N LEU A 164 -8.91 3.36 -13.29
CA LEU A 164 -9.61 4.57 -13.72
C LEU A 164 -10.80 4.26 -14.63
N THR A 165 -10.61 3.40 -15.63
CA THR A 165 -11.69 2.96 -16.53
C THR A 165 -12.74 2.16 -15.79
N ALA A 166 -12.35 1.30 -14.84
CA ALA A 166 -13.33 0.57 -14.02
C ALA A 166 -14.13 1.50 -13.10
N ALA A 167 -13.48 2.52 -12.52
CA ALA A 167 -14.17 3.51 -11.70
C ALA A 167 -15.22 4.27 -12.53
N PHE A 168 -14.86 4.70 -13.73
CA PHE A 168 -15.73 5.39 -14.68
C PHE A 168 -16.92 4.53 -15.11
N VAL A 169 -16.66 3.31 -15.62
CA VAL A 169 -17.72 2.40 -16.07
C VAL A 169 -18.61 1.99 -14.91
N GLY A 170 -18.03 1.72 -13.73
CA GLY A 170 -18.78 1.40 -12.53
C GLY A 170 -19.71 2.55 -12.10
N CYS A 171 -19.27 3.80 -12.24
CA CYS A 171 -20.09 4.97 -11.96
C CYS A 171 -21.29 5.08 -12.91
N ILE A 172 -21.07 5.00 -14.22
CA ILE A 172 -22.15 5.12 -15.21
C ILE A 172 -23.15 3.98 -15.07
N VAL A 173 -22.66 2.74 -15.06
CA VAL A 173 -23.51 1.54 -14.98
C VAL A 173 -24.23 1.49 -13.63
N GLY A 174 -23.54 1.88 -12.55
CA GLY A 174 -24.13 1.97 -11.22
C GLY A 174 -25.26 2.99 -11.13
N SER A 175 -25.10 4.12 -11.82
CA SER A 175 -26.12 5.17 -11.87
C SER A 175 -27.32 4.77 -12.72
N ALA A 176 -27.10 4.07 -13.83
CA ALA A 176 -28.15 3.67 -14.75
C ALA A 176 -28.96 2.46 -14.27
N TRP A 177 -28.29 1.44 -13.73
CA TRP A 177 -28.88 0.11 -13.44
C TRP A 177 -28.71 -0.35 -11.99
N GLY A 178 -28.21 0.53 -11.12
CA GLY A 178 -28.02 0.26 -9.70
C GLY A 178 -26.62 -0.23 -9.34
N ILE A 179 -26.28 -0.07 -8.06
CA ILE A 179 -24.92 -0.22 -7.54
C ILE A 179 -24.26 -1.58 -7.82
N TRP A 180 -25.03 -2.66 -7.81
CA TRP A 180 -24.52 -4.01 -8.10
C TRP A 180 -24.17 -4.20 -9.58
N ALA A 181 -24.97 -3.62 -10.48
CA ALA A 181 -24.64 -3.57 -11.90
C ALA A 181 -23.38 -2.72 -12.13
N GLY A 182 -23.24 -1.62 -11.39
CA GLY A 182 -22.01 -0.81 -11.36
C GLY A 182 -20.78 -1.63 -10.97
N LEU A 183 -20.87 -2.42 -9.90
CA LEU A 183 -19.78 -3.31 -9.48
C LEU A 183 -19.42 -4.30 -10.58
N PHE A 184 -20.41 -4.97 -11.18
CA PHE A 184 -20.18 -5.90 -12.27
C PHE A 184 -19.53 -5.22 -13.49
N GLY A 185 -20.04 -4.04 -13.88
CA GLY A 185 -19.49 -3.24 -14.98
C GLY A 185 -18.03 -2.84 -14.75
N ALA A 186 -17.68 -2.46 -13.52
CA ALA A 186 -16.30 -2.14 -13.15
C ALA A 186 -15.36 -3.36 -13.24
N LEU A 187 -15.80 -4.53 -12.76
CA LEU A 187 -15.04 -5.78 -12.87
C LEU A 187 -14.78 -6.17 -14.33
N VAL A 188 -15.81 -6.06 -15.18
CA VAL A 188 -15.71 -6.33 -16.62
C VAL A 188 -14.78 -5.34 -17.30
N ALA A 189 -14.89 -4.04 -17.02
CA ALA A 189 -14.02 -3.02 -17.60
C ALA A 189 -12.54 -3.26 -17.26
N GLY A 190 -12.24 -3.58 -15.99
CA GLY A 190 -10.90 -3.95 -15.56
C GLY A 190 -10.40 -5.23 -16.26
N ALA A 191 -11.25 -6.26 -16.36
CA ALA A 191 -10.93 -7.50 -17.07
C ALA A 191 -10.62 -7.27 -18.55
N LEU A 192 -11.39 -6.42 -19.22
CA LEU A 192 -11.21 -6.08 -20.64
C LEU A 192 -9.88 -5.36 -20.87
N LEU A 193 -9.52 -4.36 -20.06
CA LEU A 193 -8.21 -3.72 -20.19
C LEU A 193 -7.06 -4.66 -19.80
N GLY A 194 -7.28 -5.58 -18.85
CA GLY A 194 -6.34 -6.68 -18.57
C GLY A 194 -6.16 -7.61 -19.77
N ALA A 195 -7.25 -7.93 -20.48
CA ALA A 195 -7.21 -8.73 -21.69
C ALA A 195 -6.49 -8.00 -22.84
N VAL A 196 -6.72 -6.70 -23.01
CA VAL A 196 -6.00 -5.86 -24.00
C VAL A 196 -4.50 -5.91 -23.74
N LEU A 197 -4.08 -5.67 -22.49
CA LEU A 197 -2.66 -5.78 -22.12
C LEU A 197 -2.11 -7.19 -22.43
N ALA A 198 -2.84 -8.23 -22.03
CA ALA A 198 -2.42 -9.61 -22.27
C ALA A 198 -2.28 -9.91 -23.77
N VAL A 199 -3.18 -9.41 -24.62
CA VAL A 199 -3.10 -9.57 -26.08
C VAL A 199 -1.87 -8.87 -26.65
N LEU A 200 -1.63 -7.61 -26.27
CA LEU A 200 -0.47 -6.86 -26.71
C LEU A 200 0.85 -7.51 -26.27
N ALA A 201 0.93 -7.93 -25.01
CA ALA A 201 2.12 -8.52 -24.42
C ALA A 201 2.41 -9.95 -24.90
N ILE A 202 1.39 -10.79 -25.04
CA ILE A 202 1.58 -12.24 -25.28
C ILE A 202 1.50 -12.56 -26.77
N LYS A 203 0.45 -12.09 -27.47
CA LYS A 203 0.27 -12.38 -28.91
C LYS A 203 1.15 -11.49 -29.77
N PHE A 204 1.13 -10.18 -29.53
CA PHE A 204 1.90 -9.23 -30.33
C PHE A 204 3.32 -9.01 -29.80
N ARG A 205 3.67 -9.56 -28.64
CA ARG A 205 5.01 -9.50 -28.04
C ARG A 205 5.54 -8.06 -27.90
N ILE A 206 4.63 -7.11 -27.69
CA ILE A 206 4.97 -5.71 -27.45
C ILE A 206 5.58 -5.61 -26.06
N ASP A 207 6.54 -4.70 -25.89
CA ASP A 207 7.08 -4.34 -24.59
C ASP A 207 5.94 -3.95 -23.63
N GLN A 208 5.89 -4.62 -22.49
CA GLN A 208 4.76 -4.55 -21.57
C GLN A 208 4.69 -3.20 -20.85
N ILE A 209 5.83 -2.53 -20.68
CA ILE A 209 5.91 -1.19 -20.11
C ILE A 209 5.34 -0.20 -21.10
N ILE A 210 5.77 -0.25 -22.37
CA ILE A 210 5.25 0.62 -23.44
C ILE A 210 3.74 0.41 -23.62
N ALA A 211 3.31 -0.85 -23.74
CA ALA A 211 1.89 -1.18 -23.89
C ALA A 211 1.06 -0.66 -22.70
N GLY A 212 1.57 -0.82 -21.47
CA GLY A 212 0.89 -0.33 -20.28
C GLY A 212 0.78 1.20 -20.22
N VAL A 213 1.84 1.92 -20.59
CA VAL A 213 1.82 3.39 -20.69
C VAL A 213 0.78 3.86 -21.70
N VAL A 214 0.71 3.23 -22.88
CA VAL A 214 -0.30 3.55 -23.90
C VAL A 214 -1.72 3.30 -23.39
N ILE A 215 -1.96 2.17 -22.72
CA ILE A 215 -3.27 1.86 -22.13
C ILE A 215 -3.66 2.90 -21.07
N ASN A 216 -2.72 3.33 -20.22
CA ASN A 216 -2.98 4.35 -19.20
C ASN A 216 -3.33 5.71 -19.82
N MET A 217 -2.56 6.15 -20.82
CA MET A 217 -2.83 7.41 -21.53
C MET A 217 -4.18 7.36 -22.25
N PHE A 218 -4.49 6.24 -22.89
CA PHE A 218 -5.79 6.03 -23.53
C PHE A 218 -6.94 6.06 -22.51
N ALA A 219 -6.82 5.35 -21.39
CA ALA A 219 -7.81 5.33 -20.33
C ALA A 219 -8.04 6.73 -19.75
N LEU A 220 -6.97 7.47 -19.44
CA LEU A 220 -7.07 8.85 -18.95
C LEU A 220 -7.77 9.75 -19.97
N GLY A 221 -7.30 9.77 -21.22
CA GLY A 221 -7.89 10.60 -22.28
C GLY A 221 -9.36 10.28 -22.55
N LEU A 222 -9.70 8.99 -22.67
CA LEU A 222 -11.05 8.53 -22.97
C LEU A 222 -12.02 8.84 -21.81
N THR A 223 -11.65 8.47 -20.58
CA THR A 223 -12.51 8.71 -19.41
C THR A 223 -12.71 10.20 -19.13
N SER A 224 -11.66 11.03 -19.27
CA SER A 224 -11.78 12.49 -19.16
C SER A 224 -12.67 13.09 -20.26
N PHE A 225 -12.51 12.66 -21.52
CA PHE A 225 -13.37 13.12 -22.62
C PHE A 225 -14.83 12.75 -22.38
N LEU A 226 -15.11 11.49 -22.04
CA LEU A 226 -16.47 11.02 -21.78
C LEU A 226 -17.05 11.64 -20.52
N ALA A 227 -16.25 11.92 -19.48
CA ALA A 227 -16.73 12.65 -18.30
C ALA A 227 -17.24 14.05 -18.65
N ARG A 228 -16.47 14.80 -19.44
CA ARG A 228 -16.88 16.15 -19.88
C ARG A 228 -18.04 16.16 -20.85
N ARG A 229 -18.23 15.11 -21.65
CA ARG A 229 -19.29 15.06 -22.67
C ARG A 229 -20.57 14.38 -22.20
N VAL A 230 -20.44 13.29 -21.45
CA VAL A 230 -21.57 12.47 -20.99
C VAL A 230 -22.00 12.88 -19.59
N LEU A 231 -21.10 12.84 -18.60
CA LEU A 231 -21.50 13.11 -17.21
C LEU A 231 -21.82 14.59 -16.97
N ALA A 232 -21.18 15.51 -17.69
CA ALA A 232 -21.56 16.93 -17.62
C ALA A 232 -22.94 17.22 -18.25
N ALA A 233 -23.32 16.49 -19.30
CA ALA A 233 -24.62 16.61 -19.96
C ALA A 233 -25.74 15.86 -19.22
N SER A 234 -25.39 14.81 -18.49
CA SER A 234 -26.33 13.98 -17.73
C SER A 234 -25.78 13.69 -16.33
N PRO A 235 -25.92 14.63 -15.39
CA PRO A 235 -25.44 14.48 -14.01
C PRO A 235 -26.00 13.26 -13.28
N ASP A 236 -27.19 12.80 -13.68
CA ASP A 236 -27.83 11.59 -13.13
C ASP A 236 -27.00 10.33 -13.34
N LEU A 237 -26.17 10.30 -14.40
CA LEU A 237 -25.22 9.19 -14.67
C LEU A 237 -23.94 9.27 -13.83
N ASN A 238 -23.83 10.23 -12.92
CA ASN A 238 -22.71 10.40 -11.97
C ASN A 238 -23.11 10.17 -10.51
N SER A 239 -24.18 9.42 -10.27
CA SER A 239 -24.73 9.13 -8.94
C SER A 239 -25.01 7.63 -8.75
N PRO A 240 -23.96 6.78 -8.66
CA PRO A 240 -24.11 5.32 -8.67
C PRO A 240 -24.66 4.70 -7.38
N GLY A 241 -25.06 5.54 -6.42
CA GLY A 241 -25.29 5.13 -5.04
C GLY A 241 -23.99 4.82 -4.30
N ARG A 242 -24.13 4.37 -3.04
CA ARG A 242 -23.01 4.07 -2.16
C ARG A 242 -23.27 2.81 -1.36
N PHE A 243 -22.31 1.89 -1.32
CA PHE A 243 -22.40 0.73 -0.44
C PHE A 243 -22.34 1.20 1.02
N SER A 244 -23.36 0.83 1.80
CA SER A 244 -23.42 1.13 3.22
C SER A 244 -22.40 0.31 4.01
N SER A 245 -22.07 0.80 5.21
CA SER A 245 -21.25 0.04 6.15
C SER A 245 -22.05 -1.15 6.68
N LEU A 246 -21.44 -2.33 6.71
CA LEU A 246 -22.00 -3.52 7.32
C LEU A 246 -21.26 -3.76 8.64
N LYS A 247 -21.92 -3.41 9.75
CA LYS A 247 -21.44 -3.66 11.09
C LYS A 247 -21.71 -5.11 11.49
N ILE A 248 -20.66 -5.89 11.73
CA ILE A 248 -20.81 -7.26 12.23
C ILE A 248 -21.24 -7.18 13.72
N PRO A 249 -22.39 -7.77 14.10
CA PRO A 249 -22.85 -7.72 15.49
C PRO A 249 -21.82 -8.34 16.43
N VAL A 250 -21.71 -7.82 17.66
CA VAL A 250 -20.73 -8.21 18.69
C VAL A 250 -19.29 -7.78 18.36
N LEU A 251 -18.73 -8.19 17.21
CA LEU A 251 -17.35 -7.86 16.85
C LEU A 251 -17.17 -6.38 16.48
N GLY A 252 -18.20 -5.76 15.91
CA GLY A 252 -18.23 -4.34 15.58
C GLY A 252 -18.40 -3.42 16.79
N ASP A 253 -18.77 -3.96 17.95
CA ASP A 253 -18.93 -3.18 19.19
C ASP A 253 -17.64 -3.09 20.02
N ILE A 254 -16.58 -3.80 19.61
CA ILE A 254 -15.29 -3.74 20.30
C ILE A 254 -14.66 -2.36 20.05
N PRO A 255 -14.31 -1.59 21.10
CA PRO A 255 -13.70 -0.28 20.92
C PRO A 255 -12.38 -0.40 20.17
N VAL A 256 -12.10 0.56 19.28
CA VAL A 256 -10.95 0.58 18.35
C VAL A 256 -10.99 -0.54 17.28
N LEU A 257 -11.06 -1.83 17.67
CA LEU A 257 -10.98 -2.96 16.75
C LEU A 257 -12.24 -3.14 15.89
N GLY A 258 -13.42 -2.93 16.48
CA GLY A 258 -14.72 -3.01 15.79
C GLY A 258 -14.77 -2.05 14.62
N PRO A 259 -14.62 -0.73 14.85
CA PRO A 259 -14.58 0.25 13.78
C PRO A 259 -13.42 0.08 12.79
N MET A 260 -12.30 -0.52 13.22
CA MET A 260 -11.13 -0.73 12.38
C MET A 260 -11.29 -1.91 11.42
N PHE A 261 -11.97 -2.99 11.80
CA PHE A 261 -12.04 -4.21 10.98
C PHE A 261 -13.46 -4.71 10.70
N PHE A 262 -14.44 -4.39 11.53
CA PHE A 262 -15.77 -5.02 11.55
C PHE A 262 -16.94 -4.05 11.32
N ASP A 263 -16.65 -2.78 10.99
CA ASP A 263 -17.62 -1.78 10.54
C ASP A 263 -17.17 -1.11 9.23
N HIS A 264 -17.17 -1.92 8.18
CA HIS A 264 -16.82 -1.51 6.82
C HIS A 264 -17.86 -1.96 5.80
N ASN A 265 -17.78 -1.38 4.60
CA ASN A 265 -18.60 -1.79 3.47
C ASN A 265 -18.12 -3.13 2.88
N ILE A 266 -18.98 -3.73 2.05
CA ILE A 266 -18.75 -5.04 1.43
C ILE A 266 -17.48 -5.10 0.57
N LEU A 267 -17.05 -4.00 -0.03
CA LEU A 267 -15.87 -3.97 -0.90
C LEU A 267 -14.56 -4.00 -0.10
N VAL A 268 -14.53 -3.46 1.12
CA VAL A 268 -13.38 -3.65 2.04
C VAL A 268 -13.25 -5.12 2.40
N TYR A 269 -14.35 -5.78 2.76
CA TYR A 269 -14.35 -7.20 3.07
C TYR A 269 -13.97 -8.05 1.85
N ALA A 270 -14.46 -7.68 0.65
CA ALA A 270 -14.06 -8.31 -0.60
C ALA A 270 -12.55 -8.17 -0.84
N ALA A 271 -11.94 -7.02 -0.54
CA ALA A 271 -10.49 -6.84 -0.67
C ALA A 271 -9.71 -7.77 0.26
N PHE A 272 -10.11 -7.90 1.53
CA PHE A 272 -9.50 -8.87 2.44
C PHE A 272 -9.70 -10.31 1.97
N LEU A 273 -10.89 -10.63 1.45
CA LEU A 273 -11.17 -11.95 0.87
C LEU A 273 -10.26 -12.23 -0.34
N VAL A 274 -10.02 -11.24 -1.21
CA VAL A 274 -9.10 -11.39 -2.35
C VAL A 274 -7.66 -11.60 -1.86
N VAL A 275 -7.20 -10.91 -0.81
CA VAL A 275 -5.88 -11.16 -0.21
C VAL A 275 -5.76 -12.61 0.25
N LEU A 276 -6.76 -13.11 0.99
CA LEU A 276 -6.79 -14.49 1.47
C LEU A 276 -6.87 -15.50 0.33
N ALA A 277 -7.76 -15.27 -0.64
CA ALA A 277 -7.97 -16.13 -1.79
C ALA A 277 -6.72 -16.23 -2.67
N LEU A 278 -6.02 -15.11 -2.92
CA LEU A 278 -4.76 -15.12 -3.67
C LEU A 278 -3.63 -15.76 -2.87
N HIS A 279 -3.56 -15.55 -1.56
CA HIS A 279 -2.57 -16.23 -0.73
C HIS A 279 -2.75 -17.75 -0.78
N PHE A 280 -3.99 -18.21 -0.55
CA PHE A 280 -4.32 -19.63 -0.66
C PHE A 280 -4.06 -20.15 -2.09
N GLY A 281 -4.58 -19.44 -3.09
CA GLY A 281 -4.46 -19.77 -4.50
C GLY A 281 -3.02 -19.92 -4.96
N LEU A 282 -2.14 -18.96 -4.66
CA LEU A 282 -0.76 -18.95 -5.15
C LEU A 282 0.15 -19.96 -4.46
N PHE A 283 -0.05 -20.18 -3.15
CA PHE A 283 0.87 -20.99 -2.36
C PHE A 283 0.40 -22.41 -2.12
N TYR A 284 -0.92 -22.66 -2.14
CA TYR A 284 -1.50 -23.94 -1.73
C TYR A 284 -2.31 -24.65 -2.83
N THR A 285 -2.37 -24.12 -4.05
CA THR A 285 -3.10 -24.77 -5.16
C THR A 285 -2.24 -25.09 -6.38
N ARG A 286 -2.73 -25.98 -7.24
CA ARG A 286 -2.11 -26.33 -8.53
C ARG A 286 -2.00 -25.13 -9.47
N TRP A 287 -2.98 -24.23 -9.46
CA TRP A 287 -2.93 -22.99 -10.26
C TRP A 287 -1.74 -22.12 -9.82
N GLY A 288 -1.56 -21.95 -8.51
CA GLY A 288 -0.46 -21.16 -7.96
C GLY A 288 0.92 -21.72 -8.26
N LEU A 289 1.08 -23.06 -8.19
CA LEU A 289 2.33 -23.73 -8.59
C LEU A 289 2.64 -23.48 -10.07
N ARG A 290 1.64 -23.66 -10.96
CA ARG A 290 1.79 -23.45 -12.41
C ARG A 290 2.09 -22.00 -12.74
N SER A 291 1.38 -21.04 -12.13
CA SER A 291 1.62 -19.61 -12.34
C SER A 291 3.06 -19.27 -11.98
N ARG A 292 3.52 -19.65 -10.77
CA ARG A 292 4.91 -19.40 -10.34
C ARG A 292 5.95 -20.07 -11.23
N ALA A 293 5.72 -21.31 -11.66
CA ALA A 293 6.62 -21.99 -12.59
C ALA A 293 6.73 -21.25 -13.94
N VAL A 294 5.60 -20.76 -14.46
CA VAL A 294 5.56 -19.95 -15.69
C VAL A 294 6.31 -18.61 -15.54
N GLY A 295 6.23 -17.97 -14.38
CA GLY A 295 6.95 -16.72 -14.09
C GLY A 295 8.46 -16.90 -13.90
N GLU A 296 8.90 -18.03 -13.35
CA GLU A 296 10.34 -18.30 -13.13
C GLU A 296 11.01 -18.92 -14.37
N HIS A 297 10.44 -19.99 -14.91
CA HIS A 297 11.01 -20.78 -16.01
C HIS A 297 9.93 -21.22 -17.01
N PRO A 298 9.44 -20.33 -17.89
CA PRO A 298 8.32 -20.64 -18.79
C PRO A 298 8.62 -21.81 -19.74
N LYS A 299 9.85 -21.91 -20.26
CA LYS A 299 10.26 -23.05 -21.12
C LYS A 299 10.17 -24.39 -20.40
N ALA A 300 10.67 -24.46 -19.16
CA ALA A 300 10.60 -25.69 -18.36
C ALA A 300 9.17 -26.03 -17.94
N ALA A 301 8.28 -25.04 -17.82
CA ALA A 301 6.87 -25.28 -17.58
C ALA A 301 6.17 -25.91 -18.80
N ASP A 302 6.55 -25.51 -20.02
CA ASP A 302 5.97 -26.05 -21.25
C ASP A 302 6.38 -27.50 -21.51
N THR A 303 7.63 -27.88 -21.22
CA THR A 303 8.12 -29.26 -21.38
C THR A 303 7.39 -30.28 -20.51
N VAL A 304 6.81 -29.84 -19.39
CA VAL A 304 5.97 -30.68 -18.51
C VAL A 304 4.47 -30.52 -18.79
N GLY A 305 4.10 -29.92 -19.93
CA GLY A 305 2.72 -29.82 -20.44
C GLY A 305 1.89 -28.66 -19.89
N ILE A 306 2.49 -27.65 -19.26
CA ILE A 306 1.77 -26.46 -18.81
C ILE A 306 1.65 -25.48 -19.97
N ASN A 307 0.43 -25.23 -20.45
CA ASN A 307 0.20 -24.19 -21.46
C ASN A 307 0.52 -22.80 -20.89
N VAL A 308 1.71 -22.30 -21.22
CA VAL A 308 2.29 -21.06 -20.71
C VAL A 308 1.45 -19.85 -21.10
N ASN A 309 1.12 -19.72 -22.38
CA ASN A 309 0.36 -18.57 -22.90
C ASN A 309 -1.03 -18.49 -22.27
N ARG A 310 -1.77 -19.61 -22.19
CA ARG A 310 -3.09 -19.64 -21.55
C ARG A 310 -3.01 -19.26 -20.07
N THR A 311 -1.96 -19.70 -19.39
CA THR A 311 -1.71 -19.34 -17.98
C THR A 311 -1.42 -17.85 -17.85
N ARG A 312 -0.59 -17.28 -18.74
CA ARG A 312 -0.33 -15.83 -18.81
C ARG A 312 -1.60 -15.03 -19.00
N TYR A 313 -2.38 -15.33 -20.04
CA TYR A 313 -3.66 -14.66 -20.31
C TYR A 313 -4.61 -14.66 -19.11
N ARG A 314 -4.86 -15.82 -18.52
CA ARG A 314 -5.81 -15.95 -17.40
C ARG A 314 -5.40 -15.10 -16.21
N ASN A 315 -4.13 -15.17 -15.82
CA ASN A 315 -3.61 -14.44 -14.67
C ASN A 315 -3.65 -12.92 -14.91
N THR A 316 -3.29 -12.45 -16.12
CA THR A 316 -3.38 -11.02 -16.44
C THR A 316 -4.82 -10.50 -16.44
N ILE A 317 -5.78 -11.29 -16.93
CA ILE A 317 -7.21 -10.95 -16.87
C ILE A 317 -7.72 -10.95 -15.42
N TYR A 318 -7.32 -11.93 -14.60
CA TYR A 318 -7.65 -11.93 -13.17
C TYR A 318 -7.07 -10.69 -12.46
N GLY A 319 -5.84 -10.28 -12.82
CA GLY A 319 -5.27 -9.02 -12.37
C GLY A 319 -6.16 -7.83 -12.75
N GLY A 320 -6.62 -7.77 -13.99
CA GLY A 320 -7.57 -6.77 -14.47
C GLY A 320 -8.89 -6.75 -13.68
N ILE A 321 -9.47 -7.92 -13.34
CA ILE A 321 -10.67 -8.02 -12.50
C ILE A 321 -10.41 -7.44 -11.09
N ILE A 322 -9.26 -7.76 -10.50
CA ILE A 322 -8.88 -7.26 -9.16
C ILE A 322 -8.69 -5.73 -9.21
N ALA A 323 -8.07 -5.20 -10.26
CA ALA A 323 -8.00 -3.75 -10.48
C ALA A 323 -9.41 -3.16 -10.70
N GLY A 324 -10.29 -3.87 -11.40
CA GLY A 324 -11.69 -3.50 -11.57
C GLY A 324 -12.43 -3.33 -10.25
N LEU A 325 -12.21 -4.24 -9.30
CA LEU A 325 -12.72 -4.15 -7.93
C LEU A 325 -12.18 -2.90 -7.20
N GLY A 326 -10.90 -2.57 -7.41
CA GLY A 326 -10.28 -1.37 -6.88
C GLY A 326 -10.87 -0.08 -7.45
N GLY A 327 -11.19 -0.06 -8.75
CA GLY A 327 -11.87 1.06 -9.40
C GLY A 327 -13.30 1.22 -8.90
N ALA A 328 -14.04 0.11 -8.75
CA ALA A 328 -15.37 0.09 -8.17
C ALA A 328 -15.39 0.69 -6.74
N PHE A 329 -14.37 0.38 -5.94
CA PHE A 329 -14.25 0.95 -4.59
C PHE A 329 -14.15 2.47 -4.58
N LEU A 330 -13.43 3.08 -5.54
CA LEU A 330 -13.27 4.52 -5.62
C LEU A 330 -14.61 5.24 -5.85
N THR A 331 -15.44 4.75 -6.78
CA THR A 331 -16.69 5.42 -7.16
C THR A 331 -17.93 4.91 -6.45
N LEU A 332 -18.02 3.64 -6.06
CA LEU A 332 -19.22 3.06 -5.42
C LEU A 332 -19.18 3.10 -3.88
N THR A 333 -18.11 3.64 -3.30
CA THR A 333 -17.91 3.62 -1.84
C THR A 333 -17.19 4.84 -1.32
N GLN A 334 -16.05 5.21 -1.92
CA GLN A 334 -15.22 6.28 -1.38
C GLN A 334 -15.80 7.66 -1.72
N VAL A 335 -15.94 7.97 -3.02
CA VAL A 335 -16.32 9.31 -3.49
C VAL A 335 -17.80 9.37 -3.91
N SER A 336 -18.42 8.24 -4.25
CA SER A 336 -19.83 8.15 -4.69
C SER A 336 -20.15 8.95 -5.97
N ARG A 337 -19.13 9.24 -6.77
CA ARG A 337 -19.17 9.86 -8.10
C ARG A 337 -17.83 9.65 -8.80
N PHE A 338 -17.79 9.85 -10.10
CA PHE A 338 -16.56 9.91 -10.88
C PHE A 338 -16.09 11.36 -11.03
N GLU A 339 -14.77 11.54 -10.89
CA GLU A 339 -14.06 12.78 -11.18
C GLU A 339 -12.91 12.49 -12.15
N GLU A 340 -12.50 13.49 -12.91
CA GLU A 340 -11.36 13.33 -13.81
C GLU A 340 -10.10 12.97 -13.02
N ASN A 341 -9.34 12.00 -13.55
CA ASN A 341 -8.11 11.51 -12.92
C ASN A 341 -8.31 11.09 -11.44
N LEU A 342 -9.47 10.51 -11.10
CA LEU A 342 -9.83 10.07 -9.74
C LEU A 342 -8.77 9.15 -9.09
N THR A 343 -8.12 8.32 -9.89
CA THR A 343 -7.07 7.40 -9.42
C THR A 343 -5.80 8.13 -9.02
N ALA A 344 -5.45 9.24 -9.67
CA ALA A 344 -4.31 10.10 -9.34
C ALA A 344 -3.01 9.36 -8.99
N GLY A 345 -2.68 8.28 -9.73
CA GLY A 345 -1.47 7.49 -9.54
C GLY A 345 -1.57 6.35 -8.52
N ILE A 346 -2.75 6.07 -7.97
CA ILE A 346 -2.97 4.94 -7.04
C ILE A 346 -2.52 3.60 -7.63
N GLY A 347 -2.68 3.38 -8.94
CA GLY A 347 -2.24 2.16 -9.63
C GLY A 347 -0.72 2.01 -9.65
N PHE A 348 0.01 3.10 -9.89
CA PHE A 348 1.48 3.10 -9.80
C PHE A 348 1.97 2.88 -8.37
N ILE A 349 1.27 3.47 -7.39
CA ILE A 349 1.52 3.22 -5.97
C ILE A 349 1.25 1.74 -5.64
N GLY A 350 0.21 1.14 -6.21
CA GLY A 350 -0.09 -0.29 -6.08
C GLY A 350 1.04 -1.17 -6.60
N LEU A 351 1.58 -0.86 -7.78
CA LEU A 351 2.75 -1.55 -8.33
C LEU A 351 3.94 -1.47 -7.37
N ALA A 352 4.23 -0.28 -6.84
CA ALA A 352 5.29 -0.07 -5.86
C ALA A 352 5.04 -0.88 -4.57
N ALA A 353 3.80 -0.87 -4.07
CA ALA A 353 3.39 -1.65 -2.90
C ALA A 353 3.58 -3.17 -3.10
N MET A 354 3.39 -3.69 -4.32
CA MET A 354 3.68 -5.08 -4.65
C MET A 354 5.18 -5.41 -4.53
N ILE A 355 6.04 -4.54 -5.08
CA ILE A 355 7.49 -4.71 -5.08
C ILE A 355 8.02 -4.74 -3.64
N PHE A 356 7.54 -3.81 -2.80
CA PHE A 356 7.93 -3.72 -1.39
C PHE A 356 7.28 -4.82 -0.54
N GLY A 357 6.08 -5.26 -0.93
CA GLY A 357 5.42 -6.46 -0.44
C GLY A 357 6.04 -7.77 -0.94
N ARG A 358 7.13 -7.71 -1.72
CA ARG A 358 7.91 -8.86 -2.22
C ARG A 358 7.05 -9.89 -2.97
N TRP A 359 6.11 -9.41 -3.80
CA TRP A 359 5.17 -10.25 -4.54
C TRP A 359 4.35 -11.21 -3.64
N MET A 360 4.18 -10.91 -2.35
CA MET A 360 3.35 -11.70 -1.43
C MET A 360 2.01 -10.99 -1.18
N PRO A 361 0.86 -11.68 -1.19
CA PRO A 361 -0.45 -11.04 -0.97
C PRO A 361 -0.56 -10.30 0.37
N PHE A 362 -0.11 -10.91 1.47
CA PHE A 362 -0.06 -10.23 2.77
C PHE A 362 0.97 -9.09 2.82
N GLY A 363 2.06 -9.21 2.05
CA GLY A 363 3.04 -8.13 1.90
C GLY A 363 2.45 -6.93 1.16
N ALA A 364 1.64 -7.18 0.12
CA ALA A 364 0.91 -6.15 -0.62
C ALA A 364 -0.13 -5.45 0.27
N LEU A 365 -0.86 -6.21 1.11
CA LEU A 365 -1.76 -5.63 2.12
C LEU A 365 -1.00 -4.77 3.13
N GLY A 366 0.12 -5.27 3.67
CA GLY A 366 0.94 -4.52 4.63
C GLY A 366 1.48 -3.20 4.03
N ALA A 367 1.99 -3.24 2.80
CA ALA A 367 2.41 -2.04 2.08
C ALA A 367 1.22 -1.10 1.83
N GLY A 368 0.08 -1.61 1.37
CA GLY A 368 -1.14 -0.84 1.19
C GLY A 368 -1.62 -0.15 2.46
N LEU A 369 -1.53 -0.81 3.62
CA LEU A 369 -1.87 -0.22 4.93
C LEU A 369 -0.94 0.93 5.30
N VAL A 370 0.35 0.81 5.03
CA VAL A 370 1.32 1.91 5.25
C VAL A 370 0.98 3.12 4.37
N PHE A 371 0.64 2.90 3.10
CA PHE A 371 0.18 3.96 2.20
C PHE A 371 -1.16 4.58 2.64
N GLY A 372 -2.12 3.74 3.04
CA GLY A 372 -3.41 4.18 3.57
C GLY A 372 -3.23 5.02 4.83
N PHE A 373 -2.30 4.65 5.70
CA PHE A 373 -1.97 5.38 6.92
C PHE A 373 -1.37 6.75 6.61
N ALA A 374 -0.40 6.81 5.69
CA ALA A 374 0.20 8.06 5.26
C ALA A 374 -0.85 9.03 4.69
N ARG A 375 -1.78 8.53 3.86
CA ARG A 375 -2.90 9.34 3.33
C ARG A 375 -3.92 9.73 4.41
N ALA A 376 -4.22 8.85 5.35
CA ALA A 376 -5.11 9.16 6.47
C ALA A 376 -4.52 10.28 7.34
N ILE A 377 -3.22 10.22 7.64
CA ILE A 377 -2.48 11.27 8.32
C ILE A 377 -2.55 12.59 7.55
N GLN A 378 -2.23 12.57 6.24
CA GLN A 378 -2.32 13.77 5.38
C GLN A 378 -3.70 14.42 5.46
N GLN A 379 -4.78 13.63 5.31
CA GLN A 379 -6.15 14.14 5.35
C GLN A 379 -6.50 14.75 6.71
N LYS A 380 -6.09 14.09 7.81
CA LYS A 380 -6.40 14.57 9.16
C LYS A 380 -5.61 15.84 9.52
N LEU A 381 -4.32 15.90 9.18
CA LEU A 381 -3.47 17.08 9.41
C LEU A 381 -4.00 18.31 8.65
N GLY A 382 -4.48 18.12 7.42
CA GLY A 382 -5.11 19.18 6.65
C GLY A 382 -6.35 19.77 7.34
N ILE A 383 -7.14 18.91 8.01
CA ILE A 383 -8.33 19.35 8.77
C ILE A 383 -7.94 20.04 10.09
N LEU A 384 -6.90 19.56 10.77
CA LEU A 384 -6.42 20.15 12.03
C LEU A 384 -5.79 21.53 11.83
N GLY A 385 -5.48 21.94 10.60
CA GLY A 385 -4.83 23.23 10.33
C GLY A 385 -3.46 23.33 11.00
N THR A 386 -2.65 22.27 10.89
CA THR A 386 -1.27 22.30 11.42
C THR A 386 -0.42 23.34 10.70
N PRO A 387 0.68 23.84 11.30
CA PRO A 387 1.56 24.82 10.66
C PRO A 387 2.28 24.34 9.39
N ILE A 388 2.13 23.07 9.03
CA ILE A 388 2.73 22.46 7.85
C ILE A 388 1.89 22.83 6.61
N PRO A 389 2.47 23.47 5.58
CA PRO A 389 1.77 23.74 4.33
C PRO A 389 1.21 22.47 3.70
N SER A 390 0.06 22.58 3.03
CA SER A 390 -0.68 21.44 2.48
C SER A 390 0.10 20.72 1.37
N GLU A 391 1.01 21.41 0.70
CA GLU A 391 1.91 20.86 -0.31
C GLU A 391 2.86 19.81 0.32
N PHE A 392 3.46 20.13 1.47
CA PHE A 392 4.32 19.19 2.20
C PHE A 392 3.52 18.01 2.77
N LEU A 393 2.30 18.26 3.25
CA LEU A 393 1.40 17.17 3.66
C LEU A 393 1.07 16.26 2.48
N SER A 394 0.90 16.81 1.29
CA SER A 394 0.63 16.05 0.06
C SER A 394 1.82 15.25 -0.43
N MET A 395 3.04 15.60 -0.01
CA MET A 395 4.23 14.80 -0.24
C MET A 395 4.32 13.58 0.70
N ALA A 396 3.56 13.53 1.81
CA ALA A 396 3.72 12.51 2.85
C ALA A 396 3.64 11.06 2.33
N PRO A 397 2.69 10.65 1.47
CA PRO A 397 2.64 9.29 0.94
C PRO A 397 3.92 8.91 0.16
N TYR A 398 4.48 9.85 -0.60
CA TYR A 398 5.69 9.64 -1.40
C TYR A 398 6.95 9.56 -0.52
N ILE A 399 7.04 10.41 0.51
CA ILE A 399 8.14 10.37 1.48
C ILE A 399 8.12 9.04 2.24
N VAL A 400 6.94 8.61 2.70
CA VAL A 400 6.76 7.31 3.35
C VAL A 400 7.19 6.17 2.43
N THR A 401 6.88 6.27 1.13
CA THR A 401 7.39 5.32 0.13
C THR A 401 8.90 5.26 0.17
N ILE A 402 9.60 6.40 -0.03
CA ILE A 402 11.07 6.44 -0.07
C ILE A 402 11.67 5.83 1.21
N ILE A 403 11.13 6.15 2.39
CA ILE A 403 11.60 5.62 3.67
C ILE A 403 11.38 4.10 3.77
N VAL A 404 10.20 3.60 3.42
CA VAL A 404 9.89 2.17 3.48
C VAL A 404 10.82 1.39 2.56
N VAL A 405 11.02 1.90 1.35
CA VAL A 405 11.86 1.27 0.32
C VAL A 405 13.33 1.27 0.69
N ALA A 406 13.85 2.42 1.08
CA ALA A 406 15.27 2.57 1.41
C ALA A 406 15.63 1.89 2.74
N GLY A 407 14.71 1.91 3.72
CA GLY A 407 14.98 1.46 5.09
C GLY A 407 14.57 0.02 5.39
N VAL A 408 13.34 -0.35 5.05
CA VAL A 408 12.68 -1.57 5.55
C VAL A 408 12.74 -2.72 4.55
N VAL A 409 12.54 -2.40 3.26
CA VAL A 409 12.48 -3.40 2.20
C VAL A 409 13.88 -3.93 1.90
N GLY A 410 14.23 -5.07 2.50
CA GLY A 410 15.42 -5.84 2.10
C GLY A 410 15.32 -6.38 0.67
N ARG A 411 16.27 -7.22 0.25
CA ARG A 411 16.34 -7.76 -1.13
C ARG A 411 14.97 -8.31 -1.61
N SER A 412 14.42 -7.68 -2.64
CA SER A 412 13.23 -8.14 -3.36
C SER A 412 13.69 -8.82 -4.66
N ARG A 413 13.13 -9.99 -4.99
CA ARG A 413 13.49 -10.73 -6.20
C ARG A 413 12.22 -10.87 -7.06
N PRO A 414 12.14 -10.20 -8.23
CA PRO A 414 11.06 -10.44 -9.17
C PRO A 414 11.18 -11.84 -9.78
N PRO A 415 10.11 -12.38 -10.38
CA PRO A 415 10.17 -13.62 -11.17
C PRO A 415 11.24 -13.53 -12.28
N ALA A 416 12.01 -14.60 -12.50
CA ALA A 416 13.19 -14.53 -13.37
C ALA A 416 12.88 -14.26 -14.87
N ALA A 417 11.68 -14.62 -15.32
CA ALA A 417 11.23 -14.38 -16.70
C ALA A 417 10.42 -13.09 -16.86
N ASP A 418 10.27 -12.28 -15.81
CA ASP A 418 9.41 -11.10 -15.82
C ASP A 418 9.77 -10.11 -16.94
N GLY A 419 8.75 -9.58 -17.61
CA GLY A 419 8.89 -8.72 -18.79
C GLY A 419 9.36 -9.40 -20.08
N LYS A 420 9.77 -10.68 -20.06
CA LYS A 420 10.30 -11.37 -21.25
C LYS A 420 9.18 -12.04 -22.07
N PRO A 421 9.08 -11.75 -23.38
CA PRO A 421 8.18 -12.48 -24.27
C PRO A 421 8.47 -13.99 -24.27
N TYR A 422 7.42 -14.79 -24.32
CA TYR A 422 7.53 -16.25 -24.44
C TYR A 422 7.36 -16.68 -25.90
N ILE A 423 8.22 -17.60 -26.34
CA ILE A 423 8.16 -18.24 -27.66
C ILE A 423 7.98 -19.73 -27.40
N PRO A 424 6.83 -20.33 -27.77
CA PRO A 424 6.65 -21.79 -27.74
C PRO A 424 7.67 -22.45 -28.66
N GLU A 425 8.26 -23.56 -28.22
CA GLU A 425 9.16 -24.40 -29.05
C GLU A 425 8.37 -25.36 -29.92
#